data_AF-A0A3Q3VWU7-F1
#
_entry.id   AF-A0A3Q3VWU7-F1
#
_cell.length_a   1.000
_cell.length_b   1.000
_cell.length_c   1.000
_cell.angle_alpha   90.00
_cell.angle_beta   90.00
_cell.angle_gamma   90.00
#
_symmetry.space_group_name_H-M   'P 1'
#
loop_
_entity.id
_entity.type
_entity.pdbx_description
1 polymer ?
#
loop_
_entity_poly.entity_id
_entity_poly.type
_entity_poly.pdbx_seq_one_letter_code
_entity_poly.pdbx_strand_id
1 'polypeptide(L)'
;MDKELEADNLEMRLRALESRIYGERRGKSGKSVKCAESLARIQAGLTNTANKRERVKILHKKIEDLIKYLDPQFTDHITVPDAMKLEFILAEEEFLLSQAALLEKVSNMQPLLDSTYIRDVPEHATKLQRLSQIHIREQDHTELQAQEVKKLFEEYNKMMFLLSKQFTQWDETLRKLEEAKGIRPVD
;
A
#
# COMPACT_ATOMS: atom_id res chain seq x y z
N MET A 1 15.62 10.51 22.04
CA MET A 1 16.12 9.12 22.10
C MET A 1 17.02 8.79 20.92
N ASP A 2 16.56 8.77 19.66
CA ASP A 2 17.44 8.37 18.53
C ASP A 2 18.69 9.25 18.34
N LYS A 3 18.55 10.57 18.54
CA LYS A 3 19.69 11.51 18.42
C LYS A 3 20.74 11.36 19.54
N GLU A 4 20.34 10.89 20.71
CA GLU A 4 21.27 10.66 21.84
C GLU A 4 22.05 9.36 21.61
N LEU A 5 21.40 8.31 21.09
CA LEU A 5 22.06 7.05 20.71
C LEU A 5 23.07 7.25 19.55
N GLU A 6 22.76 8.10 18.58
CA GLU A 6 23.70 8.46 17.51
C GLU A 6 24.92 9.21 18.06
N ALA A 7 24.70 10.15 18.98
CA ALA A 7 25.77 10.92 19.62
C ALA A 7 26.69 10.01 20.46
N ASP A 8 26.13 9.08 21.23
CA ASP A 8 26.88 8.11 22.04
C ASP A 8 27.70 7.15 21.16
N ASN A 9 27.15 6.73 20.01
CA ASN A 9 27.86 5.88 19.06
C ASN A 9 29.05 6.63 18.43
N LEU A 10 28.83 7.89 18.02
CA LEU A 10 29.87 8.77 17.51
C LEU A 10 30.97 9.02 18.55
N GLU A 11 30.61 9.22 19.81
CA GLU A 11 31.56 9.42 20.90
C GLU A 11 32.38 8.15 21.17
N MET A 12 31.76 6.97 21.16
CA MET A 12 32.46 5.69 21.26
C MET A 12 33.47 5.48 20.13
N ARG A 13 33.07 5.79 18.89
CA ARG A 13 33.96 5.68 17.71
C ARG A 13 35.10 6.70 17.77
N LEU A 14 34.83 7.92 18.23
CA LEU A 14 35.86 8.94 18.44
C LEU A 14 36.87 8.49 19.50
N ARG A 15 36.40 8.00 20.66
CA ARG A 15 37.28 7.47 21.71
C ARG A 15 38.14 6.30 21.23
N ALA A 16 37.59 5.40 20.41
CA ALA A 16 38.32 4.30 19.81
C ALA A 16 39.38 4.77 18.78
N LEU A 17 39.08 5.80 18.00
CA LEU A 17 40.05 6.40 17.07
C LEU A 17 41.16 7.14 17.81
N GLU A 18 40.80 7.89 18.85
CA GLU A 18 41.76 8.63 19.67
C GLU A 18 42.67 7.69 20.46
N SER A 19 42.15 6.58 21.00
CA SER A 19 42.97 5.56 21.66
C SER A 19 43.92 4.87 20.66
N ARG A 20 43.50 4.68 19.41
CA ARG A 20 44.35 4.05 18.38
C ARG A 20 45.44 4.99 17.85
N ILE A 21 45.20 6.29 17.80
CA ILE A 21 46.17 7.30 17.30
C ILE A 21 47.12 7.77 18.41
N TYR A 22 46.60 8.05 19.60
CA TYR A 22 47.38 8.62 20.70
C TYR A 22 47.82 7.57 21.74
N GLY A 23 47.26 6.35 21.71
CA GLY A 23 47.51 5.32 22.72
C GLY A 23 47.12 5.76 24.14
N GLU A 24 47.63 5.08 25.15
CA GLU A 24 47.56 5.52 26.56
C GLU A 24 48.33 6.83 26.83
N ARG A 25 49.02 7.41 25.83
CA ARG A 25 49.78 8.66 25.95
C ARG A 25 48.92 9.91 25.77
N ARG A 26 47.72 9.94 26.36
CA ARG A 26 46.87 11.14 26.37
C ARG A 26 47.42 12.30 27.24
N GLY A 27 48.52 12.10 27.97
CA GLY A 27 48.79 12.92 29.16
C GLY A 27 50.00 13.86 29.22
N LYS A 28 50.95 13.94 28.26
CA LYS A 28 52.23 14.65 28.58
C LYS A 28 52.86 15.56 27.53
N SER A 29 52.27 15.75 26.35
CA SER A 29 52.78 16.76 25.42
C SER A 29 51.68 17.13 24.44
N GLY A 30 51.14 18.34 24.52
CA GLY A 30 50.15 18.90 23.59
C GLY A 30 50.66 19.12 22.16
N LYS A 31 51.49 18.20 21.65
CA LYS A 31 51.97 18.18 20.27
C LYS A 31 51.17 17.12 19.53
N SER A 32 50.48 17.52 18.47
CA SER A 32 49.83 16.59 17.56
C SER A 32 50.84 15.54 17.10
N VAL A 33 50.48 14.25 17.24
CA VAL A 33 51.32 13.19 16.70
C VAL A 33 51.26 13.35 15.19
N LYS A 34 52.39 13.72 14.57
CA LYS A 34 52.49 13.90 13.12
C LYS A 34 52.53 12.54 12.41
N CYS A 35 51.51 11.71 12.63
CA CYS A 35 51.41 10.35 12.09
C CYS A 35 51.58 10.34 10.57
N ALA A 36 51.03 11.34 9.88
CA ALA A 36 51.12 11.48 8.43
C ALA A 36 52.57 11.71 7.95
N GLU A 37 53.33 12.59 8.61
CA GLU A 37 54.73 12.86 8.24
C GLU A 37 55.65 11.67 8.58
N SER A 38 55.39 10.97 9.70
CA SER A 38 56.12 9.74 10.03
C SER A 38 55.78 8.59 9.08
N LEU A 39 54.49 8.41 8.73
CA LEU A 39 54.04 7.42 7.75
C LEU A 39 54.62 7.72 6.38
N ALA A 40 54.61 8.98 5.93
CA ALA A 40 55.20 9.38 4.66
C ALA A 40 56.71 9.09 4.63
N ARG A 41 57.44 9.34 5.72
CA ARG A 41 58.87 8.98 5.82
C ARG A 41 59.10 7.48 5.79
N ILE A 42 58.29 6.70 6.51
CA ILE A 42 58.39 5.23 6.51
C ILE A 42 58.05 4.68 5.13
N GLN A 43 57.00 5.19 4.48
CA GLN A 43 56.59 4.82 3.14
C GLN A 43 57.69 5.15 2.12
N ALA A 44 58.28 6.35 2.19
CA ALA A 44 59.40 6.73 1.33
C ALA A 44 60.65 5.84 1.58
N GLY A 45 60.93 5.49 2.83
CA GLY A 45 62.00 4.54 3.17
C GLY A 45 61.73 3.14 2.63
N LEU A 46 60.48 2.68 2.73
CA LEU A 46 60.04 1.37 2.26
C LEU A 46 60.05 1.29 0.73
N THR A 47 59.57 2.31 0.01
CA THR A 47 59.61 2.36 -1.45
C THR A 47 61.04 2.45 -1.97
N ASN A 48 61.91 3.23 -1.33
CA ASN A 48 63.34 3.29 -1.66
C ASN A 48 64.04 1.94 -1.43
N THR A 49 63.68 1.21 -0.37
CA THR A 49 64.25 -0.10 -0.06
C THR A 49 63.71 -1.18 -0.99
N ALA A 50 62.41 -1.14 -1.32
CA ALA A 50 61.78 -2.03 -2.28
C ALA A 50 62.35 -1.84 -3.69
N ASN A 51 62.59 -0.60 -4.12
CA ASN A 51 63.17 -0.31 -5.44
C ASN A 51 64.65 -0.73 -5.56
N LYS A 52 65.39 -0.80 -4.45
CA LYS A 52 66.79 -1.30 -4.42
C LYS A 52 66.89 -2.83 -4.39
N ARG A 53 65.83 -3.54 -3.99
CA ARG A 53 65.79 -5.01 -3.90
C ARG A 53 64.57 -5.55 -4.64
N GLU A 54 64.77 -5.99 -5.89
CA GLU A 54 63.66 -6.46 -6.75
C GLU A 54 62.83 -7.59 -6.12
N ARG A 55 63.45 -8.47 -5.31
CA ARG A 55 62.74 -9.50 -4.53
C ARG A 55 61.75 -8.93 -3.51
N VAL A 56 62.08 -7.81 -2.87
CA VAL A 56 61.22 -7.12 -1.89
C VAL A 56 60.06 -6.42 -2.61
N LYS A 57 60.31 -5.85 -3.79
CA LYS A 57 59.28 -5.27 -4.65
C LYS A 57 58.26 -6.31 -5.14
N ILE A 58 58.74 -7.49 -5.55
CA ILE A 58 57.87 -8.62 -5.93
C ILE A 58 57.06 -9.09 -4.71
N LEU A 59 57.67 -9.20 -3.53
CA LEU A 59 56.97 -9.57 -2.31
C LEU A 59 55.90 -8.53 -1.91
N HIS A 60 56.19 -7.23 -2.01
CA HIS A 60 55.23 -6.18 -1.69
C HIS A 60 54.00 -6.23 -2.61
N LYS A 61 54.20 -6.44 -3.92
CA LYS A 61 53.10 -6.67 -4.86
C LYS A 61 52.33 -7.97 -4.56
N LYS A 62 53.05 -9.05 -4.23
CA LYS A 62 52.43 -10.31 -3.85
C LYS A 62 51.64 -10.21 -2.54
N ILE A 63 52.00 -9.34 -1.61
CA ILE A 63 51.23 -9.11 -0.38
C ILE A 63 49.87 -8.49 -0.72
N GLU A 64 49.81 -7.51 -1.62
CA GLU A 64 48.53 -6.96 -2.08
C GLU A 64 47.66 -8.02 -2.78
N ASP A 65 48.26 -8.88 -3.59
CA ASP A 65 47.53 -9.98 -4.23
C ASP A 65 47.12 -11.07 -3.22
N LEU A 66 47.99 -11.42 -2.26
CA LEU A 66 47.67 -12.36 -1.18
C LEU A 66 46.53 -11.85 -0.29
N ILE A 67 46.47 -10.54 -0.02
CA ILE A 67 45.35 -9.94 0.72
C ILE A 67 44.03 -10.12 -0.04
N LYS A 68 44.04 -10.03 -1.39
CA LYS A 68 42.85 -10.31 -2.21
C LYS A 68 42.46 -11.79 -2.17
N TYR A 69 43.42 -12.70 -2.16
CA TYR A 69 43.15 -14.13 -2.06
C TYR A 69 42.76 -14.59 -0.65
N LEU A 70 43.07 -13.80 0.38
CA LEU A 70 42.69 -14.03 1.78
C LEU A 70 41.30 -13.44 2.12
N ASP A 71 40.70 -12.67 1.21
CA ASP A 71 39.33 -12.21 1.37
C ASP A 71 38.38 -13.39 1.12
N PRO A 72 37.62 -13.85 2.14
CA PRO A 72 36.70 -14.98 2.00
C PRO A 72 35.71 -14.83 0.85
N GLN A 73 35.32 -13.57 0.54
CA GLN A 73 34.40 -13.24 -0.55
C GLN A 73 34.98 -13.56 -1.93
N PHE A 74 36.30 -13.59 -2.08
CA PHE A 74 36.96 -13.90 -3.35
C PHE A 74 37.08 -15.41 -3.59
N THR A 75 37.35 -16.18 -2.54
CA THR A 75 37.40 -17.65 -2.59
C THR A 75 36.03 -18.28 -2.82
N ASP A 76 34.97 -17.77 -2.18
CA ASP A 76 33.62 -18.34 -2.30
C ASP A 76 33.02 -18.23 -3.70
N HIS A 77 33.43 -17.22 -4.49
CA HIS A 77 32.96 -17.04 -5.87
C HIS A 77 33.71 -17.87 -6.91
N ILE A 78 34.92 -18.36 -6.61
CA ILE A 78 35.77 -19.05 -7.60
C ILE A 78 35.65 -20.56 -7.52
N THR A 79 35.26 -21.13 -6.37
CA THR A 79 35.52 -22.54 -6.11
C THR A 79 34.34 -23.48 -6.25
N VAL A 80 33.17 -23.09 -6.76
CA VAL A 80 32.11 -24.07 -7.03
C VAL A 80 32.53 -24.89 -8.26
N PRO A 81 32.96 -26.15 -8.10
CA PRO A 81 33.42 -26.96 -9.21
C PRO A 81 32.22 -27.27 -10.13
N ASP A 82 32.45 -27.47 -11.42
CA ASP A 82 31.36 -27.66 -12.39
C ASP A 82 30.47 -28.88 -12.08
N ALA A 83 31.05 -29.93 -11.48
CA ALA A 83 30.27 -31.06 -10.97
C ALA A 83 29.29 -30.66 -9.85
N MET A 84 29.69 -29.74 -8.97
CA MET A 84 28.84 -29.25 -7.88
C MET A 84 27.75 -28.31 -8.40
N LYS A 85 28.03 -27.52 -9.45
CA LYS A 85 27.00 -26.72 -10.13
C LYS A 85 25.92 -27.60 -10.74
N LEU A 86 26.30 -28.72 -11.34
CA LEU A 86 25.36 -29.67 -11.92
C LEU A 86 24.47 -30.31 -10.84
N GLU A 87 25.07 -30.79 -9.75
CA GLU A 87 24.30 -31.33 -8.62
C GLU A 87 23.39 -30.28 -7.98
N PHE A 88 23.84 -29.02 -7.88
CA PHE A 88 23.03 -27.92 -7.37
C PHE A 88 21.83 -27.62 -8.28
N ILE A 89 22.02 -27.60 -9.60
CA ILE A 89 20.93 -27.37 -10.56
C ILE A 89 19.92 -28.52 -10.51
N LEU A 90 20.39 -29.77 -10.40
CA LEU A 90 19.49 -30.93 -10.29
C LEU A 90 18.74 -30.96 -8.96
N ALA A 91 19.42 -30.63 -7.85
CA ALA A 91 18.78 -30.55 -6.54
C ALA A 91 17.71 -29.43 -6.48
N GLU A 92 17.95 -28.32 -7.18
CA GLU A 92 17.05 -27.16 -7.24
C GLU A 92 16.13 -27.18 -8.46
N GLU A 93 16.07 -28.26 -9.24
CA GLU A 93 15.30 -28.33 -10.48
C GLU A 93 13.80 -28.06 -10.24
N GLU A 94 13.22 -28.73 -9.24
CA GLU A 94 11.81 -28.55 -8.87
C GLU A 94 11.54 -27.11 -8.40
N PHE A 95 12.46 -26.54 -7.63
CA PHE A 95 12.37 -25.16 -7.17
C PHE A 95 12.38 -24.18 -8.35
N LEU A 96 13.34 -24.32 -9.28
CA LEU A 96 13.46 -23.48 -10.47
C LEU A 96 12.23 -23.58 -11.38
N LEU A 97 11.70 -24.79 -11.59
CA LEU A 97 10.48 -25.00 -12.37
C LEU A 97 9.26 -24.38 -11.69
N SER A 98 9.12 -24.53 -10.36
CA SER A 98 8.02 -23.92 -9.61
C SER A 98 8.09 -22.39 -9.67
N GLN A 99 9.28 -21.81 -9.56
CA GLN A 99 9.51 -20.37 -9.62
C GLN A 99 9.25 -19.83 -11.03
N ALA A 100 9.64 -20.56 -12.07
CA ALA A 100 9.35 -20.19 -13.46
C ALA A 100 7.83 -20.19 -13.73
N ALA A 101 7.11 -21.21 -13.26
CA ALA A 101 5.65 -21.29 -13.40
C ALA A 101 4.93 -20.15 -12.63
N LEU A 102 5.43 -19.78 -11.45
CA LEU A 102 4.93 -18.63 -10.71
C LEU A 102 5.23 -17.32 -11.43
N LEU A 103 6.42 -17.17 -11.99
CA LEU A 103 6.82 -15.98 -12.75
C LEU A 103 5.96 -15.82 -14.02
N GLU A 104 5.68 -16.92 -14.72
CA GLU A 104 4.80 -16.93 -15.89
C GLU A 104 3.37 -16.50 -15.51
N LYS A 105 2.83 -17.01 -14.40
CA LYS A 105 1.54 -16.55 -13.86
C LYS A 105 1.55 -15.06 -13.56
N VAL A 106 2.60 -14.53 -12.93
CA VAL A 106 2.74 -13.10 -12.65
C VAL A 106 2.79 -12.29 -13.95
N SER A 107 3.59 -12.73 -14.93
CA SER A 107 3.68 -12.09 -16.25
C SER A 107 2.32 -12.06 -16.96
N ASN A 108 1.56 -13.13 -16.88
CA ASN A 108 0.22 -13.21 -17.47
C ASN A 108 -0.80 -12.30 -16.77
N MET A 109 -0.62 -12.04 -15.48
CA MET A 109 -1.49 -11.14 -14.70
C MET A 109 -1.08 -9.67 -14.78
N GLN A 110 0.15 -9.36 -15.21
CA GLN A 110 0.64 -7.99 -15.34
C GLN A 110 -0.28 -7.08 -16.17
N PRO A 111 -0.86 -7.50 -17.31
CA PRO A 111 -1.77 -6.67 -18.10
C PRO A 111 -3.09 -6.33 -17.38
N LEU A 112 -3.47 -7.06 -16.34
CA LEU A 112 -4.69 -6.78 -15.57
C LEU A 112 -4.54 -5.55 -14.67
N LEU A 113 -3.30 -5.21 -14.29
CA LEU A 113 -3.02 -4.02 -13.48
C LEU A 113 -3.29 -2.73 -14.27
N ASP A 114 -3.01 -2.75 -15.57
CA ASP A 114 -3.27 -1.62 -16.48
C ASP A 114 -4.68 -1.67 -17.11
N SER A 115 -5.56 -2.52 -16.58
CA SER A 115 -6.91 -2.66 -17.10
C SER A 115 -7.67 -1.35 -17.02
N THR A 116 -8.23 -0.91 -18.15
CA THR A 116 -9.05 0.29 -18.26
C THR A 116 -10.26 0.23 -17.32
N TYR A 117 -10.80 -0.97 -17.07
CA TYR A 117 -11.93 -1.17 -16.16
C TYR A 117 -11.61 -0.76 -14.72
N ILE A 118 -10.38 -0.99 -14.24
CA ILE A 118 -9.95 -0.58 -12.89
C ILE A 118 -9.66 0.92 -12.86
N ARG A 119 -9.03 1.44 -13.92
CA ARG A 119 -8.71 2.87 -14.04
C ARG A 119 -9.96 3.75 -14.08
N ASP A 120 -11.01 3.29 -14.75
CA ASP A 120 -12.22 4.08 -14.99
C ASP A 120 -13.23 3.96 -13.82
N VAL A 121 -12.93 3.19 -12.77
CA VAL A 121 -13.79 3.05 -11.56
C VAL A 121 -14.16 4.39 -10.93
N PRO A 122 -13.24 5.37 -10.73
CA PRO A 122 -13.60 6.66 -10.14
C PRO A 122 -14.64 7.42 -10.98
N GLU A 123 -14.57 7.34 -12.32
CA GLU A 123 -15.55 7.98 -13.20
C GLU A 123 -16.93 7.33 -13.01
N HIS A 124 -17.00 6.00 -13.00
CA HIS A 124 -18.24 5.27 -12.75
C HIS A 124 -18.81 5.54 -11.35
N ALA A 125 -17.95 5.67 -10.33
CA ALA A 125 -18.35 5.99 -8.97
C ALA A 125 -19.03 7.36 -8.89
N THR A 126 -18.51 8.38 -9.58
CA THR A 126 -19.16 9.71 -9.62
C THR A 126 -20.52 9.69 -10.32
N LYS A 127 -20.64 8.95 -11.44
CA LYS A 127 -21.92 8.76 -12.14
C LYS A 127 -22.92 8.02 -11.26
N LEU A 128 -22.48 6.98 -10.56
CA LEU A 128 -23.31 6.21 -9.63
C LEU A 128 -23.77 7.06 -8.43
N GLN A 129 -22.89 7.90 -7.88
CA GLN A 129 -23.25 8.82 -6.80
C GLN A 129 -24.33 9.82 -7.25
N ARG A 130 -24.19 10.38 -8.46
CA ARG A 130 -25.22 11.26 -9.04
C ARG A 130 -26.54 10.52 -9.24
N LEU A 131 -26.50 9.30 -9.77
CA LEU A 131 -27.70 8.47 -9.97
C LEU A 131 -28.38 8.13 -8.64
N SER A 132 -27.59 7.80 -7.61
CA SER A 132 -28.11 7.55 -6.26
C SER A 132 -28.84 8.77 -5.68
N GLN A 133 -28.30 9.97 -5.86
CA GLN A 133 -29.00 11.19 -5.43
C GLN A 133 -30.31 11.43 -6.18
N ILE A 134 -30.34 11.16 -7.48
CA ILE A 134 -31.57 11.26 -8.28
C ILE A 134 -32.60 10.24 -7.78
N HIS A 135 -32.17 8.99 -7.56
CA HIS A 135 -33.04 7.93 -7.12
C HIS A 135 -33.68 8.21 -5.75
N ILE A 136 -32.93 8.75 -4.80
CA ILE A 136 -33.46 9.19 -3.50
C ILE A 136 -34.56 10.25 -3.69
N ARG A 137 -34.32 11.25 -4.55
CA ARG A 137 -35.31 12.30 -4.82
C ARG A 137 -36.57 11.75 -5.50
N GLU A 138 -36.42 10.84 -6.45
CA GLU A 138 -37.56 10.20 -7.12
C GLU A 138 -38.36 9.32 -6.16
N GLN A 139 -37.68 8.62 -5.25
CA GLN A 139 -38.33 7.82 -4.21
C GLN A 139 -39.16 8.72 -3.28
N ASP A 140 -38.58 9.81 -2.76
CA ASP A 140 -39.29 10.76 -1.91
C ASP A 140 -40.50 11.38 -2.64
N HIS A 141 -40.32 11.74 -3.92
CA HIS A 141 -41.41 12.31 -4.73
C HIS A 141 -42.53 11.31 -4.96
N THR A 142 -42.19 10.05 -5.25
CA THR A 142 -43.17 8.97 -5.45
C THR A 142 -43.95 8.71 -4.17
N GLU A 143 -43.30 8.73 -3.02
CA GLU A 143 -43.97 8.57 -1.73
C GLU A 143 -44.94 9.72 -1.44
N LEU A 144 -44.52 10.97 -1.66
CA LEU A 144 -45.40 12.14 -1.50
C LEU A 144 -46.62 12.06 -2.41
N GLN A 145 -46.42 11.74 -3.69
CA GLN A 145 -47.53 11.58 -4.65
C GLN A 145 -48.47 10.45 -4.23
N ALA A 146 -47.93 9.31 -3.78
CA ALA A 146 -48.75 8.20 -3.30
C ALA A 146 -49.60 8.59 -2.08
N GLN A 147 -49.04 9.39 -1.16
CA GLN A 147 -49.78 9.91 -0.02
C GLN A 147 -50.88 10.91 -0.43
N GLU A 148 -50.61 11.80 -1.39
CA GLU A 148 -51.62 12.73 -1.92
C GLU A 148 -52.77 11.99 -2.60
N VAL A 149 -52.45 11.02 -3.46
CA VAL A 149 -53.46 10.19 -4.13
C VAL A 149 -54.30 9.44 -3.11
N LYS A 150 -53.68 8.88 -2.07
CA LYS A 150 -54.40 8.20 -0.98
C LYS A 150 -55.35 9.15 -0.26
N LYS A 151 -54.91 10.37 0.08
CA LYS A 151 -55.78 11.39 0.71
C LYS A 151 -56.96 11.74 -0.18
N LEU A 152 -56.72 11.92 -1.48
CA LEU A 152 -57.78 12.23 -2.44
C LEU A 152 -58.81 11.10 -2.52
N PHE A 153 -58.37 9.84 -2.52
CA PHE A 153 -59.26 8.69 -2.44
C PHE A 153 -60.07 8.65 -1.13
N GLU A 154 -59.45 8.98 0.00
CA GLU A 154 -60.14 9.05 1.29
C GLU A 154 -61.22 10.15 1.31
N GLU A 155 -60.92 11.32 0.75
CA GLU A 155 -61.88 12.43 0.61
C GLU A 155 -63.03 12.08 -0.33
N TYR A 156 -62.72 11.49 -1.50
CA TYR A 156 -63.72 11.01 -2.44
C TYR A 156 -64.65 9.97 -1.79
N ASN A 157 -64.08 8.98 -1.09
CA ASN A 157 -64.86 7.96 -0.40
C ASN A 157 -65.77 8.55 0.68
N LYS A 158 -65.29 9.54 1.45
CA LYS A 158 -66.11 10.27 2.43
C LYS A 158 -67.26 11.03 1.76
N MET A 159 -66.97 11.75 0.67
CA MET A 159 -67.97 12.50 -0.09
C MET A 159 -69.04 11.57 -0.66
N MET A 160 -68.63 10.45 -1.28
CA MET A 160 -69.55 9.45 -1.82
C MET A 160 -70.43 8.84 -0.74
N PHE A 161 -69.86 8.50 0.42
CA PHE A 161 -70.63 7.97 1.55
C PHE A 161 -71.68 8.96 2.06
N LEU A 162 -71.32 10.25 2.18
CA LEU A 162 -72.25 11.30 2.59
C LEU A 162 -73.35 11.51 1.55
N LEU A 163 -73.01 11.51 0.27
CA LEU A 163 -73.99 11.58 -0.83
C LEU A 163 -74.97 10.40 -0.78
N SER A 164 -74.48 9.16 -0.65
CA SER A 164 -75.35 7.99 -0.51
C SER A 164 -76.28 8.10 0.69
N LYS A 165 -75.79 8.58 1.84
CA LYS A 165 -76.62 8.82 3.02
C LYS A 165 -77.65 9.93 2.80
N GLN A 166 -77.29 10.99 2.08
CA GLN A 166 -78.21 12.07 1.78
C GLN A 166 -79.32 11.61 0.83
N PHE A 167 -78.99 10.79 -0.17
CA PHE A 167 -79.98 10.21 -1.07
C PHE A 167 -80.95 9.29 -0.34
N THR A 168 -80.48 8.41 0.55
CA THR A 168 -81.39 7.57 1.33
C THR A 168 -82.27 8.37 2.29
N GLN A 169 -81.75 9.43 2.90
CA GLN A 169 -82.55 10.34 3.72
C GLN A 169 -83.62 11.06 2.89
N TRP A 170 -83.26 11.56 1.72
CA TRP A 170 -84.23 12.20 0.83
C TRP A 170 -85.31 11.22 0.38
N ASP A 171 -84.93 10.00 0.02
CA ASP A 171 -85.86 8.94 -0.37
C ASP A 171 -86.83 8.58 0.76
N GLU A 172 -86.32 8.46 2.00
CA GLU A 172 -87.16 8.22 3.19
C GLU A 172 -88.11 9.40 3.47
N THR A 173 -87.65 10.64 3.31
CA THR A 173 -88.52 11.82 3.47
C THR A 173 -89.59 11.93 2.40
N LEU A 174 -89.25 11.60 1.14
CA LEU A 174 -90.21 11.55 0.04
C LEU A 174 -91.28 10.49 0.32
N ARG A 175 -90.86 9.27 0.70
CA ARG A 175 -91.78 8.19 1.03
C ARG A 175 -92.76 8.54 2.16
N LYS A 176 -92.29 9.19 3.22
CA LYS A 176 -93.16 9.69 4.31
C LYS A 176 -94.18 10.73 3.82
N LEU A 177 -93.77 11.63 2.92
CA LEU A 177 -94.67 12.64 2.33
C LEU A 177 -95.69 12.02 1.36
N GLU A 178 -95.29 11.00 0.60
CA GLU A 178 -96.17 10.23 -0.29
C GLU A 178 -97.21 9.44 0.49
N GLU A 179 -96.80 8.76 1.56
CA GLU A 179 -97.69 8.05 2.50
C GLU A 179 -98.68 9.00 3.17
N ALA A 180 -98.23 10.17 3.63
CA ALA A 180 -99.09 11.19 4.23
C ALA A 180 -100.11 11.79 3.24
N LYS A 181 -99.78 11.83 1.95
CA LYS A 181 -100.69 12.28 0.88
C LYS A 181 -101.56 11.15 0.31
N GLY A 182 -101.40 9.91 0.77
CA GLY A 182 -102.18 8.76 0.32
C GLY A 182 -101.87 8.31 -1.11
N ILE A 183 -100.77 8.79 -1.70
CA ILE A 183 -100.32 8.39 -3.04
C ILE A 183 -99.37 7.22 -2.84
N ARG A 184 -99.85 5.99 -3.00
CA ARG A 184 -98.95 4.83 -3.04
C ARG A 184 -98.05 4.94 -4.28
N PRO A 185 -96.75 4.66 -4.18
CA PRO A 185 -95.96 4.34 -5.35
C PRO A 185 -96.45 3.00 -5.94
N VAL A 186 -96.60 2.98 -7.27
CA VAL A 186 -96.80 1.76 -8.08
C VAL A 186 -95.46 1.01 -8.11
N ASP A 187 -95.51 -0.30 -7.88
CA ASP A 187 -94.37 -1.24 -7.92
C ASP A 187 -93.51 -1.10 -9.19
#